data_AF-A0A933AY66-F1
#
_entry.id   AF-A0A933AY66-F1
#
_cell.length_a   1.000
_cell.length_b   1.000
_cell.length_c   1.000
_cell.angle_alpha   90.00
_cell.angle_beta   90.00
_cell.angle_gamma   90.00
#
_symmetry.space_group_name_H-M   'P 1'
#
loop_
_entity.id
_entity.type
_entity.pdbx_description
1 polymer ?
#
loop_
_entity_poly.entity_id
_entity_poly.type
_entity_poly.pdbx_seq_one_letter_code
_entity_poly.pdbx_strand_id
1 'polypeptide(L)'
;MNTKRRRYVELPDEELLPELDAKARSMIAQAEEEIEEARVNFRWGKTQVDLVKSAAALIGVPYQTYIKEVVFRQALADLQGARRLVQAGRRSAR
;
A
#
# COMPACT_ATOMS: atom_id res chain seq x y z
N MET A 1 0.45 -6.29 -37.32
CA MET A 1 1.31 -5.22 -36.76
C MET A 1 0.56 -3.89 -36.85
N ASN A 2 0.25 -3.23 -35.74
CA ASN A 2 -0.31 -1.87 -35.78
C ASN A 2 0.25 -1.05 -34.62
N THR A 3 1.36 -0.36 -34.87
CA THR A 3 2.04 0.52 -33.91
C THR A 3 1.43 1.91 -33.98
N LYS A 4 0.60 2.26 -32.98
CA LYS A 4 0.08 3.62 -32.82
C LYS A 4 1.24 4.57 -32.48
N ARG A 5 1.73 5.35 -33.45
CA ARG A 5 2.71 6.42 -33.21
C ARG A 5 2.01 7.57 -32.46
N ARG A 6 2.32 7.74 -31.17
CA ARG A 6 1.94 8.95 -30.43
C ARG A 6 2.87 10.08 -30.84
N ARG A 7 2.31 11.17 -31.37
CA ARG A 7 3.05 12.42 -31.61
C ARG A 7 3.10 13.18 -30.30
N TYR A 8 4.28 13.29 -29.70
CA TYR A 8 4.52 14.21 -28.60
C TYR A 8 4.96 15.56 -29.16
N VAL A 9 4.51 16.63 -28.53
CA VAL A 9 4.97 18.00 -28.78
C VAL A 9 5.84 18.36 -27.60
N GLU A 10 7.12 18.64 -27.86
CA GLU A 10 8.02 19.20 -26.85
C GLU A 10 7.66 20.68 -26.67
N LEU A 11 7.32 21.05 -25.44
CA LEU A 11 7.08 22.43 -25.07
C LEU A 11 8.41 23.07 -24.66
N PRO A 12 8.60 24.37 -24.94
CA PRO A 12 9.80 25.08 -24.52
C PRO A 12 9.90 25.12 -22.99
N ASP A 13 11.13 25.08 -22.47
CA ASP A 13 11.40 25.20 -21.04
C ASP A 13 11.07 26.64 -20.59
N GLU A 14 9.92 26.84 -19.97
CA GLU A 14 9.55 28.10 -19.34
C GLU A 14 10.04 28.12 -17.88
N GLU A 15 10.82 29.13 -17.52
CA GLU A 15 11.21 29.38 -16.12
C GLU A 15 9.97 29.76 -15.31
N LEU A 16 9.60 28.90 -14.34
CA LEU A 16 8.50 29.17 -13.43
C LEU A 16 8.82 30.39 -12.56
N LEU A 17 7.81 31.22 -12.27
CA LEU A 17 7.91 32.24 -11.24
C LEU A 17 8.35 31.58 -9.91
N PRO A 18 9.26 32.20 -9.12
CA PRO A 18 9.85 31.57 -7.94
C PRO A 18 8.85 31.01 -6.92
N GLU A 19 7.69 31.66 -6.79
CA GLU A 19 6.61 31.22 -5.90
C GLU A 19 5.89 29.96 -6.42
N LEU A 20 5.75 29.82 -7.73
CA LEU A 20 5.16 28.65 -8.37
C LEU A 20 6.12 27.46 -8.34
N ASP A 21 7.43 27.72 -8.50
CA ASP A 21 8.46 26.69 -8.36
C ASP A 21 8.53 26.17 -6.91
N ALA A 22 8.48 27.06 -5.91
CA ALA A 22 8.42 26.66 -4.51
C ALA A 22 7.17 25.83 -4.18
N LYS A 23 6.00 26.23 -4.72
CA LYS A 23 4.76 25.47 -4.57
C LYS A 23 4.82 24.12 -5.28
N ALA A 24 5.37 24.06 -6.48
CA ALA A 24 5.56 22.82 -7.24
C ALA A 24 6.49 21.87 -6.49
N ARG A 25 7.62 22.35 -5.95
CA ARG A 25 8.54 21.57 -5.12
C ARG A 25 7.87 21.04 -3.85
N SER A 26 7.05 21.86 -3.19
CA SER A 26 6.27 21.41 -2.02
C SER A 26 5.26 20.32 -2.40
N MET A 27 4.60 20.44 -3.55
CA MET A 27 3.66 19.43 -4.04
C MET A 27 4.37 18.14 -4.49
N ILE A 28 5.58 18.25 -5.05
CA ILE A 28 6.44 17.11 -5.41
C ILE A 28 6.92 16.39 -4.16
N ALA A 29 7.43 17.12 -3.16
CA ALA A 29 7.89 16.53 -1.91
C ALA A 29 6.76 15.82 -1.14
N GLN A 30 5.57 16.43 -1.11
CA GLN A 30 4.37 15.78 -0.55
C GLN A 30 3.98 14.52 -1.33
N ALA A 31 4.05 14.56 -2.67
CA ALA A 31 3.80 13.38 -3.49
C ALA A 31 4.86 12.29 -3.31
N GLU A 32 6.13 12.65 -3.10
CA GLU A 32 7.23 11.73 -2.81
C GLU A 32 7.11 11.08 -1.42
N GLU A 33 6.63 11.82 -0.41
CA GLU A 33 6.30 11.29 0.92
C GLU A 33 5.11 10.31 0.87
N GLU A 34 4.13 10.55 -0.02
CA GLU A 34 3.02 9.63 -0.29
C GLU A 34 3.44 8.38 -1.10
N ILE A 35 4.66 8.35 -1.68
CA ILE A 35 5.21 7.26 -2.51
C ILE A 35 6.01 6.22 -1.70
N GLU A 36 5.88 6.11 -0.37
CA GLU A 36 6.31 4.90 0.36
C GLU A 36 5.36 3.70 0.16
N GLU A 37 4.78 3.55 -1.04
CA GLU A 37 3.96 2.39 -1.40
C GLU A 37 4.83 1.17 -1.74
N ALA A 38 5.10 0.33 -0.75
CA ALA A 38 5.68 -1.00 -1.01
C ALA A 38 4.65 -1.91 -1.71
N ARG A 39 4.80 -2.12 -3.02
CA ARG A 39 3.95 -3.04 -3.78
C ARG A 39 4.35 -4.49 -3.53
N VAL A 40 3.42 -5.27 -2.96
CA VAL A 40 3.59 -6.70 -2.75
C VAL A 40 2.76 -7.50 -3.75
N ASN A 41 3.36 -8.54 -4.33
CA ASN A 41 2.70 -9.44 -5.28
C ASN A 41 2.68 -10.85 -4.70
N PHE A 42 1.49 -11.47 -4.66
CA PHE A 42 1.31 -12.85 -4.23
C PHE A 42 0.71 -13.70 -5.36
N ARG A 43 1.14 -14.96 -5.43
CA ARG A 43 0.51 -15.97 -6.29
C ARG A 43 -0.39 -16.84 -5.43
N TRP A 44 -1.69 -16.76 -5.67
CA TRP A 44 -2.70 -17.53 -4.94
C TRP A 44 -3.42 -18.50 -5.86
N GLY A 45 -3.88 -19.61 -5.30
CA GLY A 45 -4.79 -20.52 -5.99
C GLY A 45 -6.17 -19.89 -6.16
N LYS A 46 -6.89 -20.28 -7.20
CA LYS A 46 -8.22 -19.72 -7.50
C LYS A 46 -9.20 -19.87 -6.33
N THR A 47 -9.25 -21.04 -5.69
CA THR A 47 -10.12 -21.30 -4.53
C THR A 47 -9.84 -20.36 -3.35
N GLN A 48 -8.57 -20.01 -3.12
CA GLN A 48 -8.19 -19.09 -2.05
C GLN A 48 -8.70 -17.67 -2.36
N VAL A 49 -8.52 -17.22 -3.60
CA VAL A 49 -9.00 -15.90 -4.04
C VAL A 49 -10.52 -15.82 -3.95
N ASP A 50 -11.23 -16.86 -4.38
CA ASP A 50 -12.69 -16.89 -4.38
C ASP A 50 -13.27 -16.84 -2.95
N LEU A 51 -12.62 -17.53 -1.99
CA LEU A 51 -12.95 -17.44 -0.57
C LEU A 51 -12.81 -16.01 -0.05
N VAL A 52 -11.66 -15.38 -0.30
CA VAL A 52 -11.36 -14.02 0.18
C VAL A 52 -12.31 -12.99 -0.45
N LYS A 53 -12.66 -13.15 -1.73
CA LYS A 53 -13.67 -12.31 -2.40
C LYS A 53 -15.05 -12.46 -1.77
N SER A 54 -15.44 -13.69 -1.42
CA SER A 54 -16.72 -13.96 -0.78
C SER A 54 -16.80 -13.30 0.60
N ALA A 55 -15.71 -13.39 1.38
CA ALA A 55 -15.61 -12.71 2.67
C ALA A 55 -15.66 -11.18 2.53
N ALA A 56 -14.93 -10.62 1.56
CA ALA A 56 -14.95 -9.18 1.28
C ALA A 56 -16.35 -8.69 0.90
N ALA A 57 -17.07 -9.45 0.08
CA ALA A 57 -18.45 -9.14 -0.32
C ALA A 57 -19.42 -9.15 0.87
N LEU A 58 -19.29 -10.12 1.78
CA LEU A 58 -20.10 -10.19 2.99
C LEU A 58 -19.87 -9.03 3.96
N ILE A 59 -18.63 -8.54 4.04
CA ILE A 59 -18.25 -7.39 4.88
C ILE A 59 -18.56 -6.06 4.19
N GLY A 60 -18.84 -6.07 2.88
CA GLY A 60 -19.19 -4.88 2.12
C GLY A 60 -17.98 -4.02 1.72
N VAL A 61 -16.79 -4.61 1.61
CA VAL A 61 -15.55 -3.91 1.25
C VAL A 61 -14.92 -4.47 -0.03
N PRO A 62 -14.15 -3.67 -0.79
CA PRO A 62 -13.42 -4.18 -1.95
C PRO A 62 -12.40 -5.26 -1.54
N TYR A 63 -12.19 -6.25 -2.43
CA TYR A 63 -11.26 -7.36 -2.21
C TYR A 63 -9.85 -6.94 -1.75
N GLN A 64 -9.28 -5.91 -2.38
CA GLN A 64 -7.95 -5.40 -2.03
C GLN A 64 -7.94 -4.75 -0.64
N THR A 65 -9.00 -4.00 -0.31
CA THR A 65 -9.18 -3.38 1.01
C THR A 65 -9.29 -4.45 2.09
N TYR A 66 -10.10 -5.48 1.85
CA TYR A 66 -10.26 -6.60 2.77
C TYR A 66 -8.94 -7.28 3.09
N ILE A 67 -8.12 -7.57 2.08
CA ILE A 67 -6.80 -8.17 2.29
C ILE A 67 -5.93 -7.29 3.17
N LYS A 68 -5.83 -5.99 2.86
CA LYS A 68 -5.02 -5.06 3.64
C LYS A 68 -5.46 -5.03 5.10
N GLU A 69 -6.76 -4.94 5.35
CA GLU A 69 -7.33 -4.90 6.70
C GLU A 69 -7.09 -6.19 7.48
N VAL A 70 -7.28 -7.35 6.86
CA VAL A 70 -7.12 -8.64 7.54
C VAL A 70 -5.65 -8.90 7.87
N VAL A 71 -4.75 -8.68 6.91
CA VAL A 71 -3.30 -8.87 7.12
C VAL A 71 -2.81 -7.96 8.24
N PHE A 72 -3.21 -6.69 8.21
CA PHE A 72 -2.79 -5.73 9.23
C PHE A 72 -3.33 -6.10 10.63
N ARG A 73 -4.63 -6.41 10.73
CA ARG A 73 -5.24 -6.80 12.02
C ARG A 73 -4.63 -8.06 12.60
N GLN A 74 -4.39 -9.08 11.76
CA GLN A 74 -3.81 -10.34 12.21
C GLN A 74 -2.37 -10.14 12.69
N ALA A 75 -1.55 -9.39 11.95
CA ALA A 75 -0.18 -9.09 12.34
C ALA A 75 -0.11 -8.36 13.71
N LEU A 76 -1.03 -7.41 13.95
CA LEU A 76 -1.12 -6.75 15.26
C LEU A 76 -1.48 -7.72 16.39
N ALA A 77 -2.46 -8.60 16.16
CA ALA A 77 -2.86 -9.60 17.14
C ALA A 77 -1.72 -10.58 17.45
N ASP A 78 -0.99 -11.03 16.44
CA ASP A 78 0.14 -11.95 16.57
C ASP A 78 1.27 -11.31 17.38
N LEU A 79 1.61 -10.04 17.09
CA LEU A 79 2.61 -9.29 17.85
C LEU A 79 2.23 -9.12 19.32
N GLN A 80 0.96 -8.80 19.59
CA GLN A 80 0.46 -8.69 20.96
C GLN A 80 0.51 -10.05 21.68
N GLY A 81 0.11 -11.13 21.01
CA GLY A 81 0.19 -12.49 21.54
C GLY A 81 1.63 -12.89 21.88
N ALA A 82 2.56 -12.69 20.94
CA ALA A 82 3.98 -13.00 21.13
C ALA A 82 4.59 -12.21 22.30
N ARG A 83 4.26 -10.91 22.42
CA ARG A 83 4.72 -10.08 23.56
C ARG A 83 4.25 -10.63 24.90
N ARG A 84 3.01 -11.08 25.00
CA ARG A 84 2.47 -11.67 26.24
C ARG A 84 3.21 -12.96 26.63
N LEU A 85 3.49 -13.82 25.65
CA LEU A 85 4.24 -15.07 25.88
C LEU A 85 5.66 -14.79 26.39
N VAL A 86 6.36 -13.84 25.78
CA VAL A 86 7.71 -13.42 26.23
C VAL A 86 7.67 -12.86 27.66
N GLN A 87 6.66 -12.04 28.00
CA GLN A 87 6.52 -11.49 29.35
C GLN A 87 6.16 -12.56 30.39
N ALA A 88 5.33 -13.55 30.04
CA ALA A 88 4.98 -14.67 30.91
C ALA A 88 6.20 -15.58 31.17
N GLY A 89 6.97 -15.92 30.14
CA GLY A 89 8.20 -16.70 30.29
C GLY A 89 9.26 -16.02 31.16
N ARG A 90 9.37 -14.69 31.09
CA ARG A 90 10.25 -13.89 31.96
C ARG A 90 9.79 -13.83 33.41
N ARG A 91 8.49 -14.02 33.69
CA ARG A 91 7.91 -14.04 35.04
C ARG A 91 8.03 -15.41 35.71
N SER A 92 7.99 -16.50 34.96
CA SER A 92 8.21 -17.86 35.50
C SER A 92 9.69 -18.20 35.73
N ALA A 93 10.62 -17.41 35.21
CA ALA A 93 12.06 -17.59 35.39
C ALA A 93 12.65 -16.77 36.56
N ARG A 94 11.80 -16.14 37.39
CA ARG A 94 12.16 -15.49 38.66
C ARG A 94 11.47 -16.22 39.80
#